data_AF-A0A5C5VNF6-F1
#
_entry.id   AF-A0A5C5VNF6-F1
#
_cell.length_a   1.000
_cell.length_b   1.000
_cell.length_c   1.000
_cell.angle_alpha   90.00
_cell.angle_beta   90.00
_cell.angle_gamma   90.00
#
_symmetry.space_group_name_H-M   'P 1'
#
loop_
_entity.id
_entity.type
_entity.pdbx_description
1 polymer ?
#
loop_
_entity_poly.entity_id
_entity_poly.type
_entity_poly.pdbx_seq_one_letter_code
_entity_poly.pdbx_strand_id
1 'polypeptide(L)'
;MSSRPAAPIRRIGFTLVELLVVVAVIGLVTALLLPAVQMARESAQKAKRQSSPMATPLAEAPIARPSSQDVTPLPTIERLEQRMKLDSSYHRIGWDIFSRFVVASEGSLQVAPPTGEQRQVSLLLPFPAGAVEASHVKVDLKDADGQPLGAEQVVYGRDGIACRYTFTDDQPIVVDWTFQVSGRDDFVYRLPPAVKIGDGEVTLQLDVATWSIPDEALQPTNVNANQLHWEIANLVTMPAIRVNIPSAQTPTARVLLLLRLTGVAVLFFGAGFWYLSELDHPGHLDDFRWGRFTLLAGNFCFFFLIFTTLEFHGQLHTWQSVLIAAILSLPLLTLHVTRILDLRFALWRVIPLTLLSLGIVMSGVYGGAYRDYLMIAAAFLIVAIVTLTFGQWRAQRESHDRQLLEDRRAYALQLLEWCVSDVAPRLATVRQMYIDASQHSADLSGAENIELREELEYSGKRVADVEDNFLEVREQLEQQATTADSPLPSSYYKQITDKLSQQVFLWNGRLTSLLQRLERIAPAAARPDEAGEAHCSSCGEKVAGGRFCHACGVPLARRLGCSKCGETATIPVHLLQEEAIDDAVHCFHCGTVLKL
;
A
#
# COMPACT_ATOMS: atom_id res chain seq x y z
N MET A 1 -3.46 40.19 -24.80
CA MET A 1 -4.04 38.89 -24.43
C MET A 1 -3.25 38.33 -23.26
N SER A 2 -3.85 38.38 -22.07
CA SER A 2 -3.25 37.99 -20.79
C SER A 2 -3.29 36.47 -20.65
N SER A 3 -2.12 35.83 -20.66
CA SER A 3 -1.98 34.42 -20.32
C SER A 3 -1.79 34.29 -18.82
N ARG A 4 -2.89 34.13 -18.08
CA ARG A 4 -2.87 33.67 -16.69
C ARG A 4 -2.07 32.36 -16.63
N PRO A 5 -1.01 32.24 -15.82
CA PRO A 5 -0.38 30.94 -15.60
C PRO A 5 -1.43 30.02 -14.97
N ALA A 6 -1.69 28.88 -15.61
CA ALA A 6 -2.58 27.86 -15.07
C ALA A 6 -2.07 27.47 -13.68
N ALA A 7 -2.90 27.68 -12.66
CA ALA A 7 -2.63 27.20 -11.31
C ALA A 7 -2.24 25.71 -11.40
N PRO A 8 -1.18 25.26 -10.71
CA PRO A 8 -0.86 23.84 -10.70
C PRO A 8 -2.08 23.11 -10.19
N ILE A 9 -2.62 22.21 -11.02
CA ILE A 9 -3.70 21.30 -10.64
C ILE A 9 -3.17 20.56 -9.41
N ARG A 10 -3.63 20.97 -8.22
CA ARG A 10 -3.42 20.22 -7.00
C ARG A 10 -3.92 18.82 -7.33
N ARG A 11 -3.01 17.85 -7.41
CA ARG A 11 -3.43 16.45 -7.36
C ARG A 11 -4.25 16.37 -6.08
N ILE A 12 -5.55 16.09 -6.23
CA ILE A 12 -6.46 15.84 -5.12
C ILE A 12 -5.95 14.54 -4.51
N GLY A 13 -4.94 14.66 -3.64
CA GLY A 13 -4.50 13.58 -2.79
C GLY A 13 -5.65 13.30 -1.85
N PHE A 14 -6.06 12.04 -1.81
CA PHE A 14 -7.06 11.55 -0.86
C PHE A 14 -6.67 12.05 0.53
N THR A 15 -7.51 12.87 1.14
CA THR A 15 -7.24 13.42 2.46
C THR A 15 -7.20 12.27 3.48
N LEU A 16 -6.42 12.42 4.55
CA LEU A 16 -6.35 11.42 5.62
C LEU A 16 -7.76 11.11 6.19
N VAL A 17 -8.64 12.12 6.20
CA VAL A 17 -10.05 11.98 6.59
C VAL A 17 -10.83 11.13 5.58
N GLU A 18 -10.69 11.37 4.27
CA GLU A 18 -11.36 10.55 3.25
C GLU A 18 -10.88 9.09 3.31
N LEU A 19 -9.58 8.85 3.55
CA LEU A 19 -9.04 7.51 3.73
C LEU A 19 -9.64 6.84 4.97
N LEU A 20 -9.72 7.56 6.08
CA LEU A 20 -10.28 7.08 7.33
C LEU A 20 -11.77 6.75 7.18
N VAL A 21 -12.54 7.58 6.47
CA VAL A 21 -13.95 7.33 6.15
C VAL A 21 -14.10 6.09 5.29
N VAL A 22 -13.27 5.91 4.26
CA VAL A 22 -13.34 4.71 3.41
C VAL A 22 -13.03 3.45 4.21
N VAL A 23 -12.00 3.45 5.05
CA VAL A 23 -11.67 2.31 5.91
C VAL A 23 -12.77 2.07 6.94
N ALA A 24 -13.37 3.11 7.51
CA ALA A 24 -14.51 2.99 8.44
C ALA A 24 -15.76 2.39 7.76
N VAL A 25 -16.06 2.82 6.52
CA VAL A 25 -17.17 2.27 5.72
C VAL A 25 -16.90 0.82 5.34
N ILE A 26 -15.69 0.49 4.88
CA ILE A 26 -15.30 -0.89 4.59
C ILE A 26 -15.37 -1.74 5.86
N GLY A 27 -14.91 -1.23 7.00
CA GLY A 27 -15.00 -1.88 8.30
C GLY A 27 -16.45 -2.16 8.73
N LEU A 28 -17.33 -1.17 8.58
CA LEU A 28 -18.76 -1.29 8.87
C LEU A 28 -19.44 -2.30 7.93
N VAL A 29 -19.20 -2.20 6.62
CA VAL A 29 -19.74 -3.12 5.62
C VAL A 29 -19.24 -4.54 5.89
N THR A 30 -17.96 -4.71 6.22
CA THR A 30 -17.38 -6.03 6.55
C THR A 30 -17.96 -6.58 7.86
N ALA A 31 -18.18 -5.74 8.87
CA ALA A 31 -18.80 -6.14 10.14
C ALA A 31 -20.25 -6.62 9.96
N LEU A 32 -21.00 -6.01 9.04
CA LEU A 32 -22.35 -6.44 8.68
C LEU A 32 -22.36 -7.69 7.78
N LEU A 33 -21.35 -7.84 6.92
CA LEU A 33 -21.21 -9.00 6.04
C LEU A 33 -20.74 -10.26 6.77
N LEU A 34 -19.95 -10.14 7.85
CA LEU A 34 -19.43 -11.28 8.59
C LEU A 34 -20.53 -12.25 9.10
N PRO A 35 -21.59 -11.80 9.80
CA PRO A 35 -22.68 -12.68 10.21
C PRO A 35 -23.45 -13.23 9.01
N ALA A 36 -23.65 -12.45 7.94
CA ALA A 36 -24.33 -12.92 6.73
C ALA A 36 -23.54 -14.03 6.01
N VAL A 37 -22.21 -13.94 5.98
CA VAL A 37 -21.32 -14.97 5.42
C VAL A 37 -21.28 -16.20 6.31
N GLN A 38 -21.35 -16.04 7.64
CA GLN A 38 -21.47 -17.16 8.58
C GLN A 38 -22.78 -17.91 8.39
N MET A 39 -23.92 -17.20 8.28
CA MET A 39 -25.21 -17.79 7.96
C MET A 39 -25.20 -18.49 6.60
N ALA A 40 -24.59 -17.89 5.56
CA ALA A 40 -24.48 -18.51 4.25
C ALA A 40 -23.58 -19.77 4.25
N ARG A 41 -22.51 -19.78 5.06
CA ARG A 41 -21.67 -20.97 5.27
C ARG A 41 -22.42 -22.07 6.00
N GLU A 42 -23.17 -21.72 7.04
CA GLU A 42 -24.02 -22.67 7.76
C GLU A 42 -25.12 -23.23 6.84
N SER A 43 -25.74 -22.40 6.01
CA SER A 43 -26.71 -22.82 5.00
C SER A 43 -26.06 -23.70 3.91
N ALA A 44 -24.84 -23.41 3.48
CA ALA A 44 -24.11 -24.22 2.50
C ALA A 44 -23.61 -25.55 3.11
N GLN A 45 -23.22 -25.57 4.39
CA GLN A 45 -22.89 -26.80 5.11
C GLN A 45 -24.16 -27.64 5.37
N LYS A 46 -25.27 -27.00 5.74
CA LYS A 46 -26.59 -27.66 5.83
C LYS A 46 -27.02 -28.19 4.47
N ALA A 47 -26.87 -27.41 3.40
CA ALA A 47 -27.19 -27.84 2.04
C ALA A 47 -26.28 -28.98 1.58
N LYS A 48 -24.97 -28.97 1.91
CA LYS A 48 -24.04 -30.07 1.64
C LYS A 48 -24.38 -31.34 2.43
N ARG A 49 -24.94 -31.21 3.63
CA ARG A 49 -25.44 -32.33 4.45
C ARG A 49 -26.80 -32.85 3.97
N GLN A 50 -27.66 -31.99 3.43
CA GLN A 50 -28.92 -32.36 2.79
C GLN A 50 -28.74 -32.88 1.36
N SER A 51 -27.64 -32.53 0.69
CA SER A 51 -27.28 -32.99 -0.66
C SER A 51 -26.37 -34.21 -0.68
N SER A 52 -26.09 -34.83 0.48
CA SER A 52 -25.89 -36.28 0.42
C SER A 52 -27.21 -36.80 -0.11
N PRO A 53 -27.27 -37.48 -1.28
CA PRO A 53 -28.54 -37.96 -1.77
C PRO A 53 -29.10 -38.76 -0.60
N MET A 54 -30.27 -38.33 -0.11
CA MET A 54 -31.25 -39.31 0.28
C MET A 54 -31.17 -40.33 -0.83
N ALA A 55 -30.64 -41.51 -0.50
CA ALA A 55 -30.68 -42.65 -1.38
C ALA A 55 -32.17 -42.90 -1.59
N THR A 56 -32.72 -42.16 -2.56
CA THR A 56 -33.82 -42.63 -3.35
C THR A 56 -33.31 -43.98 -3.82
N PRO A 57 -33.97 -45.08 -3.46
CA PRO A 57 -33.52 -46.41 -3.85
C PRO A 57 -33.75 -46.52 -5.35
N LEU A 58 -32.80 -46.03 -6.14
CA LEU A 58 -32.87 -46.06 -7.58
C LEU A 58 -31.61 -46.70 -8.12
N ALA A 59 -31.89 -47.91 -8.63
CA ALA A 59 -31.07 -48.78 -9.44
C ALA A 59 -29.98 -49.56 -8.71
N GLU A 60 -30.41 -50.66 -8.08
CA GLU A 60 -29.75 -51.95 -8.30
C GLU A 60 -29.13 -52.03 -9.71
N ALA A 61 -27.80 -52.08 -9.76
CA ALA A 61 -27.17 -53.09 -10.59
C ALA A 61 -27.45 -54.45 -9.91
N PRO A 62 -27.75 -55.51 -10.67
CA PRO A 62 -28.45 -56.69 -10.18
C PRO A 62 -27.53 -57.56 -9.30
N ILE A 63 -27.34 -57.14 -8.05
CA ILE A 63 -27.45 -58.10 -6.97
C ILE A 63 -28.96 -58.33 -6.89
N ALA A 64 -29.39 -59.58 -7.09
CA ALA A 64 -30.80 -59.96 -7.03
C ALA A 64 -31.49 -59.21 -5.89
N ARG A 65 -32.44 -58.33 -6.21
CA ARG A 65 -33.38 -57.82 -5.21
C ARG A 65 -33.94 -59.05 -4.51
N PRO A 66 -33.70 -59.22 -3.20
CA PRO A 66 -34.46 -60.21 -2.46
C PRO A 66 -35.92 -59.95 -2.77
N SER A 67 -36.61 -61.00 -3.21
CA SER A 67 -38.05 -60.97 -3.39
C SER A 67 -38.68 -60.39 -2.12
N SER A 68 -39.87 -59.80 -2.19
CA SER A 68 -40.59 -59.28 -1.01
C SER A 68 -40.90 -60.35 0.07
N GLN A 69 -40.40 -61.57 -0.08
CA GLN A 69 -40.42 -62.69 0.86
C GLN A 69 -39.11 -62.85 1.66
N ASP A 70 -38.06 -62.08 1.37
CA ASP A 70 -36.71 -62.19 1.98
C ASP A 70 -36.37 -60.98 2.87
N VAL A 71 -37.36 -60.34 3.51
CA VAL A 71 -37.07 -59.37 4.58
C VAL A 71 -36.68 -60.17 5.82
N THR A 72 -35.38 -60.39 6.01
CA THR A 72 -34.89 -60.98 7.26
C THR A 72 -35.20 -59.99 8.40
N PRO A 73 -35.85 -60.42 9.49
CA PRO A 73 -36.17 -59.54 10.60
C PRO A 73 -34.88 -58.96 11.21
N LEU A 74 -34.95 -57.68 11.62
CA LEU A 74 -33.87 -57.06 12.40
C LEU A 74 -33.70 -57.80 13.74
N PRO A 75 -32.46 -57.93 14.23
CA PRO A 75 -32.18 -58.59 15.51
C PRO A 75 -32.78 -57.80 16.69
N THR A 76 -33.06 -58.50 17.79
CA THR A 76 -33.18 -57.89 19.12
C THR A 76 -31.85 -58.07 19.83
N ILE A 77 -31.19 -56.97 20.17
CA ILE A 77 -29.90 -56.99 20.88
C ILE A 77 -30.21 -56.84 22.37
N GLU A 78 -29.87 -57.86 23.17
CA GLU A 78 -30.05 -57.83 24.62
C GLU A 78 -28.96 -57.01 25.31
N ARG A 79 -27.70 -57.24 24.90
CA ARG A 79 -26.52 -56.58 25.44
C ARG A 79 -25.60 -56.10 24.33
N LEU A 80 -25.09 -54.87 24.44
CA LEU A 80 -24.10 -54.30 23.52
C LEU A 80 -22.93 -53.73 24.32
N GLU A 81 -21.71 -54.17 24.08
CA GLU A 81 -20.51 -53.55 24.64
C GLU A 81 -19.55 -53.19 23.51
N GLN A 82 -19.15 -51.93 23.43
CA GLN A 82 -18.25 -51.48 22.38
C GLN A 82 -17.24 -50.45 22.89
N ARG A 83 -15.98 -50.69 22.59
CA ARG A 83 -14.87 -49.78 22.86
C ARG A 83 -14.25 -49.34 21.56
N MET A 84 -14.16 -48.03 21.37
CA MET A 84 -13.56 -47.40 20.22
C MET A 84 -12.43 -46.48 20.66
N LYS A 85 -11.30 -46.52 19.95
CA LYS A 85 -10.22 -45.54 20.08
C LYS A 85 -10.10 -44.77 18.78
N LEU A 86 -10.34 -43.47 18.84
CA LEU A 86 -10.30 -42.55 17.71
C LEU A 86 -9.01 -41.72 17.74
N ASP A 87 -8.21 -41.92 16.70
CA ASP A 87 -7.04 -41.12 16.37
C ASP A 87 -7.36 -40.25 15.15
N SER A 88 -6.79 -39.05 15.08
CA SER A 88 -6.90 -38.18 13.91
C SER A 88 -5.52 -37.71 13.46
N SER A 89 -5.26 -37.85 12.17
CA SER A 89 -4.06 -37.32 11.51
C SER A 89 -4.45 -36.50 10.29
N TYR A 90 -3.54 -35.66 9.81
CA TYR A 90 -3.74 -34.91 8.58
C TYR A 90 -2.99 -35.60 7.45
N HIS A 91 -3.67 -35.80 6.32
CA HIS A 91 -3.05 -36.37 5.13
C HIS A 91 -3.11 -35.38 3.97
N ARG A 92 -2.03 -35.34 3.20
CA ARG A 92 -1.83 -34.39 2.10
C ARG A 92 -1.75 -35.15 0.78
N ILE A 93 -2.57 -34.74 -0.19
CA ILE A 93 -2.48 -35.18 -1.58
C ILE A 93 -2.39 -33.93 -2.46
N GLY A 94 -1.21 -33.65 -3.02
CA GLY A 94 -0.98 -32.42 -3.78
C GLY A 94 -1.10 -31.17 -2.90
N TRP A 95 -2.09 -30.32 -3.23
CA TRP A 95 -2.47 -29.10 -2.49
C TRP A 95 -3.63 -29.31 -1.52
N ASP A 96 -4.33 -30.45 -1.61
CA ASP A 96 -5.49 -30.76 -0.78
C ASP A 96 -5.05 -31.47 0.50
N ILE A 97 -5.54 -30.96 1.64
CA ILE A 97 -5.33 -31.54 2.97
C ILE A 97 -6.69 -31.92 3.52
N PHE A 98 -6.85 -33.17 3.93
CA PHE A 98 -8.05 -33.69 4.55
C PHE A 98 -7.73 -34.28 5.92
N SER A 99 -8.70 -34.22 6.85
CA SER A 99 -8.61 -34.98 8.09
C SER A 99 -8.75 -36.46 7.73
N ARG A 100 -7.82 -37.26 8.21
CA ARG A 100 -7.91 -38.71 8.19
C ARG A 100 -8.14 -39.17 9.62
N PHE A 101 -9.29 -39.78 9.88
CA PHE A 101 -9.51 -40.45 11.15
C PHE A 101 -9.10 -41.92 11.02
N VAL A 102 -8.61 -42.48 12.11
CA VAL A 102 -8.38 -43.91 12.28
C VAL A 102 -9.10 -44.32 13.56
N VAL A 103 -10.04 -45.25 13.44
CA VAL A 103 -10.74 -45.81 14.59
C VAL A 103 -10.37 -47.28 14.72
N ALA A 104 -9.94 -47.69 15.90
CA ALA A 104 -9.89 -49.09 16.29
C ALA A 104 -11.14 -49.39 17.13
N SER A 105 -11.95 -50.35 16.71
CA SER A 105 -13.14 -50.77 17.44
C SER A 105 -13.02 -52.24 17.84
N GLU A 106 -13.41 -52.51 19.08
CA GLU A 106 -13.61 -53.83 19.63
C GLU A 106 -14.96 -53.85 20.33
N GLY A 107 -15.73 -54.91 20.18
CA GLY A 107 -17.01 -55.01 20.85
C GLY A 107 -17.58 -56.42 20.85
N SER A 108 -18.62 -56.58 21.65
CA SER A 108 -19.39 -57.80 21.82
C SER A 108 -20.87 -57.44 21.86
N LEU A 109 -21.70 -58.22 21.20
CA LEU A 109 -23.16 -58.06 21.27
C LEU A 109 -23.83 -59.42 21.49
N GLN A 110 -24.90 -59.41 22.28
CA GLN A 110 -25.74 -60.57 22.55
C GLN A 110 -27.07 -60.41 21.83
N VAL A 111 -27.43 -61.37 21.00
CA VAL A 111 -28.63 -61.33 20.15
C VAL A 111 -29.61 -62.38 20.63
N ALA A 112 -30.82 -61.94 20.95
CA ALA A 112 -31.90 -62.84 21.31
C ALA A 112 -32.44 -63.57 20.08
N PRO A 113 -32.91 -64.83 20.24
CA PRO A 113 -33.65 -65.52 19.19
C PRO A 113 -34.92 -64.72 18.81
N PRO A 114 -35.25 -64.65 17.50
CA PRO A 114 -36.44 -63.92 17.04
C PRO A 114 -37.73 -64.61 17.51
N THR A 115 -38.73 -63.81 17.90
CA THR A 115 -40.04 -64.31 18.35
C THR A 115 -40.96 -64.56 17.14
N GLY A 116 -40.89 -65.75 16.53
CA GLY A 116 -41.74 -66.11 15.37
C GLY A 116 -41.32 -67.40 14.65
N GLU A 117 -42.03 -67.75 13.56
CA GLU A 117 -41.68 -68.92 12.71
C GLU A 117 -40.34 -68.74 11.97
N GLN A 118 -39.89 -67.49 11.80
CA GLN A 118 -38.67 -67.14 11.08
C GLN A 118 -37.47 -67.13 12.06
N ARG A 119 -36.68 -68.21 12.05
CA ARG A 119 -35.49 -68.37 12.92
C ARG A 119 -34.18 -67.79 12.37
N GLN A 120 -34.23 -67.13 11.21
CA GLN A 120 -33.06 -66.56 10.57
C GLN A 120 -32.96 -65.06 10.85
N VAL A 121 -31.77 -64.59 11.17
CA VAL A 121 -31.50 -63.18 11.47
C VAL A 121 -30.31 -62.69 10.65
N SER A 122 -30.41 -61.45 10.17
CA SER A 122 -29.33 -60.75 9.48
C SER A 122 -28.75 -59.68 10.41
N LEU A 123 -27.49 -59.84 10.77
CA LEU A 123 -26.73 -58.94 11.63
C LEU A 123 -25.84 -58.05 10.75
N LEU A 124 -25.91 -56.74 10.95
CA LEU A 124 -25.03 -55.78 10.26
C LEU A 124 -24.19 -55.03 11.29
N LEU A 125 -22.88 -55.17 11.21
CA LEU A 125 -21.90 -54.39 11.96
C LEU A 125 -21.38 -53.28 11.04
N PRO A 126 -21.91 -52.05 11.11
CA PRO A 126 -21.56 -50.99 10.18
C PRO A 126 -20.14 -50.47 10.43
N PHE A 127 -19.45 -50.09 9.35
CA PHE A 127 -18.27 -49.23 9.45
C PHE A 127 -18.69 -47.76 9.59
N PRO A 128 -17.81 -46.91 10.15
CA PRO A 128 -18.02 -45.47 10.17
C PRO A 128 -18.27 -44.91 8.75
N ALA A 129 -19.16 -43.93 8.62
CA ALA A 129 -19.41 -43.30 7.33
C ALA A 129 -18.13 -42.61 6.82
N GLY A 130 -17.91 -42.65 5.50
CA GLY A 130 -16.69 -42.10 4.91
C GLY A 130 -15.44 -42.98 5.11
N ALA A 131 -15.62 -44.25 5.51
CA ALA A 131 -14.57 -45.26 5.50
C ALA A 131 -13.93 -45.38 4.10
N VAL A 132 -12.61 -45.29 4.06
CA VAL A 132 -11.78 -45.46 2.86
C VAL A 132 -11.09 -46.83 2.89
N GLU A 133 -10.67 -47.27 4.08
CA GLU A 133 -9.93 -48.50 4.28
C GLU A 133 -10.36 -49.16 5.59
N ALA A 134 -10.59 -50.47 5.57
CA ALA A 134 -10.85 -51.30 6.75
C ALA A 134 -9.80 -52.42 6.80
N SER A 135 -9.17 -52.60 7.95
CA SER A 135 -8.13 -53.61 8.21
C SER A 135 -8.36 -54.26 9.57
N HIS A 136 -7.65 -55.37 9.83
CA HIS A 136 -7.81 -56.16 11.06
C HIS A 136 -9.27 -56.52 11.38
N VAL A 137 -10.06 -56.79 10.33
CA VAL A 137 -11.48 -57.07 10.45
C VAL A 137 -11.66 -58.55 10.81
N LYS A 138 -12.24 -58.81 11.99
CA LYS A 138 -12.55 -60.15 12.47
C LYS A 138 -13.93 -60.14 13.13
N VAL A 139 -14.73 -61.18 12.87
CA VAL A 139 -15.99 -61.43 13.56
C VAL A 139 -16.04 -62.89 13.96
N ASP A 140 -16.28 -63.14 15.24
CA ASP A 140 -16.43 -64.49 15.80
C ASP A 140 -17.86 -64.61 16.36
N LEU A 141 -18.61 -65.60 15.90
CA LEU A 141 -19.91 -65.95 16.48
C LEU A 141 -19.70 -67.05 17.50
N LYS A 142 -20.36 -66.95 18.66
CA LYS A 142 -20.29 -67.91 19.75
C LYS A 142 -21.68 -68.15 20.33
N ASP A 143 -21.88 -69.31 20.92
CA ASP A 143 -23.06 -69.56 21.76
C ASP A 143 -22.90 -68.90 23.15
N ALA A 144 -23.92 -69.05 24.00
CA ALA A 144 -23.89 -68.55 25.38
C ALA A 144 -22.76 -69.18 26.23
N ASP A 145 -22.26 -70.37 25.86
CA ASP A 145 -21.20 -71.11 26.53
C ASP A 145 -19.79 -70.79 25.96
N GLY A 146 -19.71 -69.90 24.96
CA GLY A 146 -18.47 -69.43 24.35
C GLY A 146 -17.88 -70.34 23.27
N GLN A 147 -18.59 -71.38 22.83
CA GLN A 147 -18.16 -72.24 21.73
C GLN A 147 -18.36 -71.55 20.38
N PRO A 148 -17.40 -71.68 19.44
CA PRO A 148 -17.48 -71.03 18.14
C PRO A 148 -18.63 -71.62 17.31
N LEU A 149 -19.52 -70.75 16.83
CA LEU A 149 -20.60 -71.08 15.92
C LEU A 149 -20.19 -70.81 14.46
N GLY A 150 -20.54 -71.73 13.57
CA GLY A 150 -20.39 -71.52 12.14
C GLY A 150 -21.48 -70.58 11.61
N ALA A 151 -21.11 -69.38 11.18
CA ALA A 151 -22.04 -68.53 10.42
C ALA A 151 -22.30 -69.14 9.04
N GLU A 152 -23.56 -69.15 8.60
CA GLU A 152 -23.94 -69.61 7.25
C GLU A 152 -23.28 -68.75 6.17
N GLN A 153 -23.21 -67.44 6.43
CA GLN A 153 -22.62 -66.47 5.51
C GLN A 153 -22.11 -65.25 6.27
N VAL A 154 -20.82 -64.96 6.12
CA VAL A 154 -20.20 -63.69 6.56
C VAL A 154 -19.75 -62.95 5.32
N VAL A 155 -20.35 -61.78 5.07
CA VAL A 155 -20.04 -60.91 3.95
C VAL A 155 -19.33 -59.66 4.48
N TYR A 156 -18.07 -59.52 4.09
CA TYR A 156 -17.29 -58.30 4.34
C TYR A 156 -17.57 -57.30 3.22
N GLY A 157 -18.40 -56.30 3.51
CA GLY A 157 -18.80 -55.27 2.57
C GLY A 157 -18.04 -53.96 2.76
N ARG A 158 -18.30 -52.98 1.89
CA ARG A 158 -17.74 -51.63 1.99
C ARG A 158 -18.30 -50.86 3.19
N ASP A 159 -19.55 -51.11 3.54
CA ASP A 159 -20.28 -50.37 4.57
C ASP A 159 -20.28 -51.07 5.93
N GLY A 160 -19.68 -52.26 6.04
CA GLY A 160 -19.65 -53.05 7.25
C GLY A 160 -19.58 -54.55 7.02
N ILE A 161 -19.83 -55.31 8.08
CA ILE A 161 -19.80 -56.77 8.09
C ILE A 161 -21.23 -57.28 8.27
N ALA A 162 -21.72 -58.05 7.30
CA ALA A 162 -23.04 -58.66 7.37
C ALA A 162 -22.89 -60.16 7.68
N CYS A 163 -23.54 -60.60 8.76
CA CYS A 163 -23.55 -62.00 9.17
C CYS A 163 -25.00 -62.51 9.13
N ARG A 164 -25.20 -63.69 8.53
CA ARG A 164 -26.49 -64.38 8.60
C ARG A 164 -26.35 -65.62 9.47
N TYR A 165 -27.28 -65.76 10.40
CA TYR A 165 -27.32 -66.89 11.32
C TYR A 165 -28.76 -67.40 11.48
N THR A 166 -28.91 -68.71 11.53
CA THR A 166 -30.17 -69.40 11.77
C THR A 166 -30.12 -70.03 13.15
N PHE A 167 -31.02 -69.63 14.04
CA PHE A 167 -31.10 -70.16 15.39
C PHE A 167 -31.58 -71.62 15.36
N THR A 168 -30.79 -72.53 15.92
CA THR A 168 -31.19 -73.93 16.14
C THR A 168 -32.00 -74.09 17.43
N ASP A 169 -31.62 -73.31 18.45
CA ASP A 169 -32.16 -73.35 19.81
C ASP A 169 -32.54 -71.94 20.29
N ASP A 170 -33.36 -71.85 21.35
CA ASP A 170 -33.79 -70.57 21.94
C ASP A 170 -32.71 -69.95 22.86
N GLN A 171 -31.43 -70.19 22.55
CA GLN A 171 -30.30 -69.61 23.27
C GLN A 171 -29.80 -68.35 22.54
N PRO A 172 -29.40 -67.29 23.28
CA PRO A 172 -28.81 -66.12 22.67
C PRO A 172 -27.43 -66.44 22.08
N ILE A 173 -27.07 -65.73 21.02
CA ILE A 173 -25.73 -65.81 20.43
C ILE A 173 -24.91 -64.58 20.81
N VAL A 174 -23.60 -64.78 20.96
CA VAL A 174 -22.62 -63.73 21.20
C VAL A 174 -21.86 -63.47 19.92
N VAL A 175 -21.74 -62.22 19.52
CA VAL A 175 -20.99 -61.79 18.33
C VAL A 175 -19.90 -60.84 18.77
N ASP A 176 -18.65 -61.31 18.69
CA ASP A 176 -17.48 -60.49 18.98
C ASP A 176 -16.91 -59.96 17.67
N TRP A 177 -16.50 -58.69 17.66
CA TRP A 177 -15.84 -58.09 16.50
C TRP A 177 -14.64 -57.25 16.88
N THR A 178 -13.69 -57.22 15.96
CA THR A 178 -12.59 -56.27 15.94
C THR A 178 -12.42 -55.73 14.53
N PHE A 179 -12.19 -54.42 14.42
CA PHE A 179 -11.80 -53.81 13.16
C PHE A 179 -11.03 -52.51 13.39
N GLN A 180 -10.19 -52.16 12.43
CA GLN A 180 -9.56 -50.86 12.32
C GLN A 180 -10.02 -50.21 11.01
N VAL A 181 -10.66 -49.06 11.09
CA VAL A 181 -11.15 -48.33 9.91
C VAL A 181 -10.47 -46.98 9.84
N SER A 182 -10.05 -46.59 8.64
CA SER A 182 -9.64 -45.22 8.35
C SER A 182 -10.59 -44.56 7.35
N GLY A 183 -10.92 -43.30 7.60
CA GLY A 183 -11.84 -42.52 6.79
C GLY A 183 -11.44 -41.06 6.71
N ARG A 184 -12.30 -40.23 6.09
CA ARG A 184 -12.07 -38.79 5.91
C ARG A 184 -13.18 -37.95 6.56
N ASP A 185 -12.84 -36.70 6.88
CA ASP A 185 -13.75 -35.68 7.41
C ASP A 185 -14.25 -35.96 8.84
N ASP A 186 -15.57 -36.02 9.04
CA ASP A 186 -16.24 -36.20 10.33
C ASP A 186 -16.35 -37.67 10.71
N PHE A 187 -16.13 -38.00 11.98
CA PHE A 187 -16.40 -39.35 12.49
C PHE A 187 -17.91 -39.51 12.71
N VAL A 188 -18.54 -40.38 11.93
CA VAL A 188 -19.96 -40.73 12.05
C VAL A 188 -20.10 -42.24 12.17
N TYR A 189 -20.45 -42.72 13.35
CA TYR A 189 -20.69 -44.13 13.61
C TYR A 189 -22.18 -44.37 13.88
N ARG A 190 -22.76 -45.34 13.17
CA ARG A 190 -24.14 -45.79 13.42
C ARG A 190 -24.08 -47.06 14.24
N LEU A 191 -24.92 -47.18 15.26
CA LEU A 191 -25.04 -48.43 16.01
C LEU A 191 -25.58 -49.54 15.08
N PRO A 192 -25.28 -50.82 15.37
CA PRO A 192 -25.85 -51.96 14.63
C PRO A 192 -27.38 -51.85 14.56
N PRO A 193 -28.00 -52.04 13.38
CA PRO A 193 -29.44 -51.93 13.26
C PRO A 193 -30.13 -53.11 13.96
N ALA A 194 -30.97 -52.79 14.93
CA ALA A 194 -31.77 -53.72 15.73
C ALA A 194 -33.18 -53.18 15.97
N VAL A 195 -34.15 -54.06 16.22
CA VAL A 195 -35.50 -53.65 16.66
C VAL A 195 -35.40 -52.88 17.98
N LYS A 196 -34.50 -53.33 18.85
CA LYS A 196 -34.24 -52.76 20.16
C LYS A 196 -32.81 -53.12 20.59
N ILE A 197 -32.15 -52.19 21.25
CA ILE A 197 -30.94 -52.44 22.03
C ILE A 197 -31.34 -52.33 23.51
N GLY A 198 -31.24 -53.45 24.23
CA GLY A 198 -31.56 -53.56 25.65
C GLY A 198 -30.59 -52.76 26.52
N ASP A 199 -29.57 -53.41 27.05
CA ASP A 199 -28.51 -52.75 27.81
C ASP A 199 -27.28 -52.55 26.92
N GLY A 200 -26.75 -51.34 26.86
CA GLY A 200 -25.61 -51.03 25.99
C GLY A 200 -24.59 -50.13 26.65
N GLU A 201 -23.32 -50.44 26.49
CA GLU A 201 -22.20 -49.62 26.91
C GLU A 201 -21.32 -49.32 25.70
N VAL A 202 -21.23 -48.04 25.32
CA VAL A 202 -20.33 -47.60 24.26
C VAL A 202 -19.34 -46.61 24.83
N THR A 203 -18.05 -46.88 24.63
CA THR A 203 -16.97 -46.00 25.07
C THR A 203 -16.13 -45.57 23.88
N LEU A 204 -15.91 -44.27 23.73
CA LEU A 204 -15.04 -43.68 22.71
C LEU A 204 -13.90 -42.92 23.38
N GLN A 205 -12.68 -43.45 23.27
CA GLN A 205 -11.46 -42.73 23.64
C GLN A 205 -11.02 -41.81 22.50
N LEU A 206 -10.78 -40.55 22.84
CA LEU A 206 -10.45 -39.47 21.93
C LEU A 206 -8.98 -39.07 22.13
N ASP A 207 -8.14 -39.33 21.13
CA ASP A 207 -6.77 -38.80 21.07
C ASP A 207 -6.70 -37.61 20.12
N VAL A 208 -7.58 -36.63 20.34
CA VAL A 208 -7.75 -35.44 19.48
C VAL A 208 -7.81 -34.16 20.32
N ALA A 209 -7.09 -33.12 19.89
CA ALA A 209 -6.86 -31.92 20.69
C ALA A 209 -8.11 -31.07 20.97
N THR A 210 -9.08 -31.08 20.05
CA THR A 210 -10.35 -30.34 20.15
C THR A 210 -11.42 -31.16 19.45
N TRP A 211 -12.63 -31.21 19.99
CA TRP A 211 -13.75 -31.97 19.43
C TRP A 211 -15.08 -31.34 19.86
N SER A 212 -16.15 -31.59 19.11
CA SER A 212 -17.53 -31.23 19.52
C SER A 212 -18.54 -32.27 19.08
N ILE A 213 -19.64 -32.38 19.83
CA ILE A 213 -20.76 -33.28 19.54
C ILE A 213 -21.93 -32.39 19.09
N PRO A 214 -22.45 -32.56 17.86
CA PRO A 214 -23.58 -31.76 17.41
C PRO A 214 -24.87 -32.22 18.08
N ASP A 215 -25.81 -31.29 18.29
CA ASP A 215 -27.07 -31.56 19.01
C ASP A 215 -27.93 -32.66 18.37
N GLU A 216 -27.79 -32.88 17.05
CA GLU A 216 -28.47 -33.92 16.28
C GLU A 216 -27.90 -35.34 16.48
N ALA A 217 -26.77 -35.49 17.19
CA ALA A 217 -26.13 -36.77 17.46
C ALA A 217 -26.61 -37.41 18.77
N LEU A 218 -26.33 -38.71 18.94
CA LEU A 218 -26.56 -39.39 20.22
C LEU A 218 -25.67 -38.77 21.31
N GLN A 219 -26.31 -38.15 22.31
CA GLN A 219 -25.59 -37.47 23.39
C GLN A 219 -24.99 -38.48 24.39
N PRO A 220 -23.73 -38.29 24.82
CA PRO A 220 -23.07 -39.14 25.80
C PRO A 220 -23.68 -38.98 27.20
N THR A 221 -23.74 -40.07 27.95
CA THR A 221 -24.18 -40.08 29.35
C THR A 221 -23.12 -39.46 30.25
N ASN A 222 -21.84 -39.70 29.95
CA ASN A 222 -20.72 -39.12 30.70
C ASN A 222 -19.62 -38.63 29.75
N VAL A 223 -19.03 -37.49 30.10
CA VAL A 223 -18.04 -36.76 29.30
C VAL A 223 -16.83 -36.46 30.16
N ASN A 224 -15.72 -37.12 29.85
CA ASN A 224 -14.38 -36.79 30.37
C ASN A 224 -13.54 -36.13 29.27
N ALA A 225 -12.41 -35.52 29.64
CA ALA A 225 -11.56 -34.75 28.70
C ALA A 225 -11.21 -35.50 27.41
N ASN A 226 -10.88 -36.81 27.52
CA ASN A 226 -10.46 -37.66 26.40
C ASN A 226 -11.30 -38.94 26.27
N GLN A 227 -12.47 -39.01 26.90
CA GLN A 227 -13.30 -40.21 26.89
C GLN A 227 -14.78 -39.85 26.94
N LEU A 228 -15.53 -40.36 25.97
CA LEU A 228 -16.99 -40.27 25.91
C LEU A 228 -17.59 -41.63 26.22
N HIS A 229 -18.64 -41.62 27.03
CA HIS A 229 -19.31 -42.85 27.46
C HIS A 229 -20.83 -42.72 27.32
N TRP A 230 -21.43 -43.72 26.68
CA TRP A 230 -22.87 -43.86 26.51
C TRP A 230 -23.33 -45.10 27.26
N GLU A 231 -24.20 -44.88 28.23
CA GLU A 231 -24.96 -45.92 28.92
C GLU A 231 -26.36 -45.93 28.29
N ILE A 232 -26.67 -47.00 27.58
CA ILE A 232 -27.86 -47.18 26.78
C ILE A 232 -28.80 -48.13 27.51
N ALA A 233 -30.03 -47.68 27.78
CA ALA A 233 -31.08 -48.50 28.35
C ALA A 233 -32.33 -48.43 27.47
N ASN A 234 -32.65 -49.52 26.77
CA ASN A 234 -33.81 -49.70 25.90
C ASN A 234 -33.89 -48.71 24.72
N LEU A 235 -32.83 -48.61 23.92
CA LEU A 235 -32.77 -47.73 22.76
C LEU A 235 -33.52 -48.34 21.56
N VAL A 236 -34.52 -47.60 21.07
CA VAL A 236 -35.36 -47.98 19.92
C VAL A 236 -35.03 -47.12 18.68
N THR A 237 -34.64 -45.87 18.88
CA THR A 237 -34.17 -44.98 17.82
C THR A 237 -32.70 -45.23 17.52
N MET A 238 -32.26 -45.09 16.26
CA MET A 238 -30.85 -45.27 15.88
C MET A 238 -30.16 -43.94 15.50
N PRO A 239 -30.01 -42.98 16.43
CA PRO A 239 -29.18 -41.81 16.15
C PRO A 239 -27.72 -42.23 15.97
N ALA A 240 -27.00 -41.54 15.11
CA ALA A 240 -25.57 -41.77 14.92
C ALA A 240 -24.78 -41.13 16.06
N ILE A 241 -23.73 -41.82 16.51
CA ILE A 241 -22.65 -41.20 17.28
C ILE A 241 -21.85 -40.37 16.27
N ARG A 242 -21.83 -39.05 16.45
CA ARG A 242 -21.06 -38.15 15.61
C ARG A 242 -20.12 -37.33 16.47
N VAL A 243 -18.84 -37.38 16.12
CA VAL A 243 -17.81 -36.51 16.68
C VAL A 243 -17.32 -35.62 15.56
N ASN A 244 -17.63 -34.33 15.69
CA ASN A 244 -17.05 -33.33 14.81
C ASN A 244 -15.60 -33.13 15.27
N ILE A 245 -14.68 -33.61 14.44
CA ILE A 245 -13.27 -33.29 14.60
C ILE A 245 -13.13 -31.93 13.92
N PRO A 246 -13.10 -30.80 14.67
CA PRO A 246 -12.94 -29.51 14.06
C PRO A 246 -11.73 -29.60 13.14
N SER A 247 -11.89 -29.15 11.91
CA SER A 247 -10.76 -28.91 11.04
C SER A 247 -9.84 -27.96 11.81
N ALA A 248 -8.85 -28.49 12.54
CA ALA A 248 -7.80 -27.65 13.09
C ALA A 248 -7.27 -26.95 11.85
N GLN A 249 -7.31 -25.62 11.85
CA GLN A 249 -6.96 -24.83 10.68
C GLN A 249 -5.72 -25.46 10.07
N THR A 250 -5.86 -26.05 8.88
CA THR A 250 -4.76 -26.70 8.19
C THR A 250 -3.60 -25.71 8.15
N PRO A 251 -2.33 -26.14 8.09
CA PRO A 251 -1.22 -25.20 7.93
C PRO A 251 -1.49 -24.17 6.83
N THR A 252 -2.15 -24.58 5.75
CA THR A 252 -2.67 -23.71 4.68
C THR A 252 -3.79 -22.76 5.12
N ALA A 253 -4.79 -23.20 5.89
CA ALA A 253 -5.83 -22.32 6.41
C ALA A 253 -5.28 -21.30 7.42
N ARG A 254 -4.28 -21.68 8.24
CA ARG A 254 -3.55 -20.75 9.12
C ARG A 254 -2.76 -19.73 8.32
N VAL A 255 -2.08 -20.15 7.25
CA VAL A 255 -1.36 -19.25 6.33
C VAL A 255 -2.33 -18.31 5.60
N LEU A 256 -3.48 -18.80 5.13
CA LEU A 256 -4.52 -17.97 4.51
C LEU A 256 -5.12 -16.96 5.50
N LEU A 257 -5.37 -17.38 6.74
CA LEU A 257 -5.83 -16.49 7.81
C LEU A 257 -4.75 -15.46 8.16
N LEU A 258 -3.48 -15.87 8.23
CA LEU A 258 -2.33 -15.01 8.48
C LEU A 258 -2.22 -13.95 7.38
N LEU A 259 -2.30 -14.33 6.10
CA LEU A 259 -2.25 -13.40 4.96
C LEU A 259 -3.39 -12.37 5.00
N ARG A 260 -4.59 -12.76 5.45
CA ARG A 260 -5.71 -11.83 5.66
C ARG A 260 -5.40 -10.83 6.78
N LEU A 261 -4.79 -11.30 7.86
CA LEU A 261 -4.42 -10.46 9.00
C LEU A 261 -3.15 -9.63 8.75
N THR A 262 -2.32 -9.97 7.76
CA THR A 262 -1.13 -9.18 7.37
C THR A 262 -1.51 -7.75 7.01
N GLY A 263 -2.63 -7.52 6.33
CA GLY A 263 -3.10 -6.17 6.02
C GLY A 263 -3.40 -5.35 7.28
N VAL A 264 -4.05 -5.97 8.28
CA VAL A 264 -4.32 -5.36 9.58
C VAL A 264 -3.02 -5.08 10.34
N ALA A 265 -2.05 -5.99 10.27
CA ALA A 265 -0.72 -5.84 10.85
C ALA A 265 0.01 -4.62 10.28
N VAL A 266 -0.02 -4.45 8.95
CA VAL A 266 0.61 -3.32 8.25
C VAL A 266 -0.07 -2.00 8.63
N LEU A 267 -1.40 -1.97 8.73
CA LEU A 267 -2.13 -0.78 9.16
C LEU A 267 -1.77 -0.40 10.59
N PHE A 268 -1.75 -1.38 11.50
CA PHE A 268 -1.40 -1.15 12.90
C PHE A 268 0.05 -0.68 13.07
N PHE A 269 0.99 -1.35 12.40
CA PHE A 269 2.39 -0.96 12.37
C PHE A 269 2.57 0.44 11.77
N GLY A 270 1.91 0.74 10.64
CA GLY A 270 2.00 2.04 9.97
C GLY A 270 1.45 3.18 10.83
N ALA A 271 0.28 2.99 11.45
CA ALA A 271 -0.33 3.97 12.34
C ALA A 271 0.53 4.20 13.59
N GLY A 272 1.03 3.12 14.20
CA GLY A 272 1.94 3.21 15.36
C GLY A 272 3.27 3.86 15.00
N PHE A 273 3.84 3.57 13.83
CA PHE A 273 5.07 4.17 13.35
C PHE A 273 4.88 5.67 13.14
N TRP A 274 3.80 6.08 12.48
CA TRP A 274 3.46 7.49 12.29
C TRP A 274 3.29 8.22 13.64
N TYR A 275 2.48 7.66 14.54
CA TYR A 275 2.22 8.26 15.86
C TYR A 275 3.50 8.43 16.68
N LEU A 276 4.32 7.36 16.79
CA LEU A 276 5.57 7.39 17.54
C LEU A 276 6.63 8.27 16.87
N SER A 277 6.67 8.32 15.54
CA SER A 277 7.57 9.20 14.81
C SER A 277 7.24 10.66 15.10
N GLU A 278 5.97 11.05 15.08
CA GLU A 278 5.56 12.42 15.40
C GLU A 278 5.78 12.78 16.89
N LEU A 279 5.78 11.78 17.79
CA LEU A 279 6.10 11.97 19.20
C LEU A 279 7.60 12.23 19.43
N ASP A 280 8.50 11.56 18.73
CA ASP A 280 9.95 11.71 18.93
C ASP A 280 10.59 12.71 17.97
N HIS A 281 10.07 12.81 16.74
CA HIS A 281 10.58 13.61 15.62
C HIS A 281 9.42 14.32 14.89
N PRO A 282 8.81 15.37 15.50
CA PRO A 282 7.66 16.04 14.93
C PRO A 282 7.97 16.64 13.56
N GLY A 283 7.05 16.46 12.60
CA GLY A 283 7.15 17.02 11.24
C GLY A 283 8.09 16.30 10.28
N HIS A 284 8.87 15.32 10.75
CA HIS A 284 9.80 14.58 9.89
C HIS A 284 9.08 13.73 8.82
N LEU A 285 7.80 13.45 9.01
CA LEU A 285 6.97 12.71 8.06
C LEU A 285 6.13 13.61 7.13
N ASP A 286 6.23 14.94 7.23
CA ASP A 286 5.40 15.85 6.43
C ASP A 286 5.71 15.74 4.92
N ASP A 287 6.97 15.55 4.56
CA ASP A 287 7.43 15.33 3.18
C ASP A 287 7.58 13.82 2.84
N PHE A 288 6.99 12.93 3.64
CA PHE A 288 7.20 11.50 3.49
C PHE A 288 6.53 10.95 2.22
N ARG A 289 7.37 10.60 1.24
CA ARG A 289 6.91 10.09 -0.05
C ARG A 289 6.35 8.66 0.05
N TRP A 290 5.27 8.39 -0.68
CA TRP A 290 4.64 7.07 -0.80
C TRP A 290 5.61 5.92 -1.09
N GLY A 291 6.64 6.14 -1.92
CA GLY A 291 7.63 5.10 -2.23
C GLY A 291 8.43 4.61 -1.01
N ARG A 292 8.69 5.50 -0.04
CA ARG A 292 9.37 5.13 1.21
C ARG A 292 8.43 4.34 2.12
N PHE A 293 7.15 4.71 2.15
CA PHE A 293 6.12 3.94 2.87
C PHE A 293 5.99 2.52 2.33
N THR A 294 5.93 2.34 1.01
CA THR A 294 5.82 1.01 0.40
C THR A 294 7.03 0.13 0.70
N LEU A 295 8.23 0.71 0.77
CA LEU A 295 9.45 -0.02 1.10
C LEU A 295 9.47 -0.40 2.59
N LEU A 296 9.07 0.52 3.48
CA LEU A 296 8.92 0.26 4.91
C LEU A 296 7.91 -0.87 5.17
N ALA A 297 6.72 -0.79 4.55
CA ALA A 297 5.71 -1.83 4.64
C ALA A 297 6.19 -3.16 4.05
N GLY A 298 6.92 -3.13 2.94
CA GLY A 298 7.53 -4.32 2.33
C GLY A 298 8.54 -5.01 3.27
N ASN A 299 9.41 -4.25 3.94
CA ASN A 299 10.36 -4.79 4.91
C ASN A 299 9.66 -5.40 6.13
N PHE A 300 8.58 -4.78 6.61
CA PHE A 300 7.74 -5.36 7.65
C PHE A 300 7.07 -6.67 7.19
N CYS A 301 6.51 -6.68 5.97
CA CYS A 301 5.87 -7.86 5.38
C CYS A 301 6.83 -9.03 5.11
N PHE A 302 8.14 -8.76 5.00
CA PHE A 302 9.15 -9.78 4.76
C PHE A 302 9.17 -10.86 5.85
N PHE A 303 8.81 -10.49 7.10
CA PHE A 303 8.59 -11.45 8.18
C PHE A 303 7.58 -12.54 7.79
N PHE A 304 6.41 -12.14 7.28
CA PHE A 304 5.34 -13.07 6.91
C PHE A 304 5.73 -13.96 5.73
N LEU A 305 6.50 -13.44 4.76
CA LEU A 305 6.99 -14.24 3.63
C LEU A 305 7.95 -15.34 4.07
N ILE A 306 8.92 -15.01 4.92
CA ILE A 306 9.84 -16.00 5.49
C ILE A 306 9.08 -17.00 6.36
N PHE A 307 8.26 -16.50 7.28
CA PHE A 307 7.51 -17.33 8.21
C PHE A 307 6.60 -18.33 7.48
N THR A 308 5.82 -17.88 6.49
CA THR A 308 4.93 -18.77 5.73
C THR A 308 5.69 -19.82 4.93
N THR A 309 6.86 -19.47 4.41
CA THR A 309 7.72 -20.41 3.68
C THR A 309 8.29 -21.48 4.62
N LEU A 310 8.73 -21.10 5.82
CA LEU A 310 9.21 -22.04 6.84
C LEU A 310 8.09 -22.95 7.35
N GLU A 311 6.92 -22.38 7.64
CA GLU A 311 5.76 -23.13 8.12
C GLU A 311 5.23 -24.11 7.06
N PHE A 312 5.27 -23.75 5.78
CA PHE A 312 4.80 -24.61 4.68
C PHE A 312 5.69 -25.84 4.46
N HIS A 313 7.00 -25.76 4.75
CA HIS A 313 7.91 -26.90 4.63
C HIS A 313 7.77 -27.91 5.78
N GLY A 314 7.13 -27.53 6.90
CA GLY A 314 6.69 -28.45 7.96
C GLY A 314 7.79 -29.16 8.76
N GLN A 315 9.07 -28.77 8.59
CA GLN A 315 10.21 -29.39 9.29
C GLN A 315 10.50 -28.74 10.66
N LEU A 316 9.93 -27.57 10.94
CA LEU A 316 10.20 -26.76 12.12
C LEU A 316 8.93 -26.54 12.93
N HIS A 317 9.07 -26.46 14.25
CA HIS A 317 7.97 -26.03 15.11
C HIS A 317 7.66 -24.54 14.87
N THR A 318 6.40 -24.15 14.98
CA THR A 318 5.93 -22.77 14.72
C THR A 318 6.73 -21.71 15.46
N TRP A 319 7.12 -21.94 16.72
CA TRP A 319 7.93 -20.98 17.49
C TRP A 319 9.35 -20.81 16.92
N GLN A 320 9.93 -21.87 16.34
CA GLN A 320 11.23 -21.83 15.67
C GLN A 320 11.10 -21.04 14.35
N SER A 321 10.03 -21.26 13.59
CA SER A 321 9.72 -20.49 12.37
C SER A 321 9.59 -18.99 12.68
N VAL A 322 8.92 -18.62 13.78
CA VAL A 322 8.81 -17.22 14.24
C VAL A 322 10.18 -16.64 14.57
N LEU A 323 11.00 -17.37 15.33
CA LEU A 323 12.32 -16.91 15.76
C LEU A 323 13.23 -16.66 14.54
N ILE A 324 13.30 -17.61 13.61
CA ILE A 324 14.13 -17.50 12.41
C ILE A 324 13.64 -16.35 11.51
N ALA A 325 12.32 -16.23 11.31
CA ALA A 325 11.75 -15.13 10.54
C ALA A 325 12.05 -13.77 11.18
N ALA A 326 12.00 -13.66 12.50
CA ALA A 326 12.32 -12.44 13.23
C ALA A 326 13.81 -12.07 13.09
N ILE A 327 14.72 -13.04 13.27
CA ILE A 327 16.17 -12.84 13.13
C ILE A 327 16.55 -12.33 11.73
N LEU A 328 15.87 -12.82 10.69
CA LEU A 328 16.15 -12.42 9.30
C LEU A 328 15.50 -11.09 8.90
N SER A 329 14.31 -10.77 9.41
CA SER A 329 13.54 -9.59 8.98
C SER A 329 13.79 -8.33 9.82
N LEU A 330 13.90 -8.44 11.15
CA LEU A 330 14.04 -7.28 12.04
C LEU A 330 15.31 -6.45 11.78
N PRO A 331 16.49 -7.04 11.49
CA PRO A 331 17.69 -6.24 11.19
C PRO A 331 17.51 -5.40 9.93
N LEU A 332 16.85 -5.93 8.90
CA LEU A 332 16.58 -5.21 7.65
C LEU A 332 15.62 -4.04 7.89
N LEU A 333 14.54 -4.27 8.66
CA LEU A 333 13.60 -3.22 9.06
C LEU A 333 14.31 -2.14 9.88
N THR A 334 15.14 -2.54 10.84
CA THR A 334 15.90 -1.62 11.71
C THR A 334 16.84 -0.77 10.86
N LEU A 335 17.61 -1.37 9.96
CA LEU A 335 18.51 -0.67 9.03
C LEU A 335 17.76 0.32 8.12
N HIS A 336 16.54 -0.03 7.70
CA HIS A 336 15.75 0.87 6.88
C HIS A 336 15.28 2.09 7.69
N VAL A 337 14.79 1.88 8.91
CA VAL A 337 14.34 2.96 9.79
C VAL A 337 15.51 3.84 10.22
N THR A 338 16.69 3.29 10.49
CA THR A 338 17.87 4.11 10.85
C THR A 338 18.30 5.05 9.74
N ARG A 339 17.96 4.75 8.48
CA ARG A 339 18.19 5.65 7.34
C ARG A 339 17.09 6.70 7.16
N ILE A 340 15.91 6.49 7.73
CA ILE A 340 14.79 7.44 7.66
C ILE A 340 14.85 8.41 8.84
N LEU A 341 15.05 7.89 10.05
CA LEU A 341 15.09 8.64 11.31
C LEU A 341 16.46 8.42 11.95
N ASP A 342 16.53 7.65 13.04
CA ASP A 342 17.75 7.38 13.79
C ASP A 342 17.79 5.95 14.36
N LEU A 343 18.98 5.45 14.70
CA LEU A 343 19.17 4.13 15.31
C LEU A 343 18.46 3.99 16.66
N ARG A 344 18.48 5.04 17.48
CA ARG A 344 17.84 5.02 18.80
C ARG A 344 16.33 4.83 18.68
N PHE A 345 15.69 5.53 17.74
CA PHE A 345 14.26 5.39 17.45
C PHE A 345 13.94 3.98 16.92
N ALA A 346 14.76 3.47 15.99
CA ALA A 346 14.56 2.13 15.44
C ALA A 346 14.59 1.05 16.53
N LEU A 347 15.55 1.11 17.46
CA LEU A 347 15.69 0.12 18.52
C LEU A 347 14.63 0.25 19.63
N TRP A 348 14.35 1.47 20.10
CA TRP A 348 13.52 1.67 21.30
C TRP A 348 12.03 1.88 21.02
N ARG A 349 11.65 2.25 19.79
CA ARG A 349 10.25 2.44 19.40
C ARG A 349 9.80 1.41 18.38
N VAL A 350 10.56 1.27 17.28
CA VAL A 350 10.11 0.44 16.15
C VAL A 350 10.20 -1.05 16.45
N ILE A 351 11.27 -1.55 17.06
CA ILE A 351 11.34 -2.98 17.42
C ILE A 351 10.20 -3.38 18.37
N PRO A 352 9.95 -2.68 19.50
CA PRO A 352 8.83 -3.00 20.37
C PRO A 352 7.47 -2.94 19.65
N LEU A 353 7.24 -1.92 18.83
CA LEU A 353 6.02 -1.82 18.01
C LEU A 353 5.88 -2.99 17.04
N THR A 354 6.98 -3.39 16.39
CA THR A 354 7.03 -4.52 15.46
C THR A 354 6.70 -5.81 16.20
N LEU A 355 7.36 -6.07 17.33
CA LEU A 355 7.11 -7.25 18.15
C LEU A 355 5.67 -7.29 18.68
N LEU A 356 5.11 -6.16 19.10
CA LEU A 356 3.72 -6.06 19.51
C LEU A 356 2.78 -6.38 18.33
N SER A 357 3.00 -5.77 17.17
CA SER A 357 2.17 -5.98 15.97
C SER A 357 2.21 -7.42 15.47
N LEU A 358 3.40 -8.01 15.41
CA LEU A 358 3.59 -9.41 15.04
C LEU A 358 2.99 -10.33 16.10
N GLY A 359 3.22 -10.06 17.39
CA GLY A 359 2.65 -10.81 18.50
C GLY A 359 1.13 -10.83 18.48
N ILE A 360 0.49 -9.70 18.16
CA ILE A 360 -0.97 -9.60 18.00
C ILE A 360 -1.45 -10.53 16.87
N VAL A 361 -0.82 -10.46 15.70
CA VAL A 361 -1.24 -11.24 14.52
C VAL A 361 -0.97 -12.72 14.71
N MET A 362 0.21 -13.07 15.24
CA MET A 362 0.60 -14.44 15.52
C MET A 362 -0.26 -15.05 16.61
N SER A 363 -0.60 -14.30 17.66
CA SER A 363 -1.58 -14.75 18.67
C SER A 363 -2.97 -14.91 18.06
N GLY A 364 -3.39 -14.02 17.17
CA GLY A 364 -4.66 -14.11 16.44
C GLY A 364 -4.84 -15.42 15.67
N VAL A 365 -3.75 -15.96 15.10
CA VAL A 365 -3.77 -17.21 14.32
C VAL A 365 -3.41 -18.45 15.17
N TYR A 366 -2.41 -18.34 16.03
CA TYR A 366 -1.77 -19.46 16.74
C TYR A 366 -1.98 -19.45 18.26
N GLY A 367 -2.66 -18.45 18.83
CA GLY A 367 -2.80 -18.23 20.28
C GLY A 367 -3.75 -19.18 21.02
N GLY A 368 -4.45 -20.08 20.31
CA GLY A 368 -5.33 -21.09 20.90
C GLY A 368 -6.35 -20.50 21.89
N ALA A 369 -6.45 -21.10 23.07
CA ALA A 369 -7.37 -20.68 24.14
C ALA A 369 -7.06 -19.30 24.73
N TYR A 370 -5.81 -18.82 24.63
CA TYR A 370 -5.39 -17.53 25.19
C TYR A 370 -5.52 -16.36 24.23
N ARG A 371 -5.88 -16.62 22.96
CA ARG A 371 -5.98 -15.61 21.90
C ARG A 371 -6.78 -14.38 22.34
N ASP A 372 -8.00 -14.60 22.84
CA ASP A 372 -8.94 -13.51 23.10
C ASP A 372 -8.46 -12.62 24.26
N TYR A 373 -7.88 -13.23 25.30
CA TYR A 373 -7.27 -12.49 26.43
C TYR A 373 -6.06 -11.65 25.99
N LEU A 374 -5.18 -12.21 25.15
CA LEU A 374 -4.02 -11.48 24.63
C LEU A 374 -4.43 -10.32 23.72
N MET A 375 -5.49 -10.49 22.92
CA MET A 375 -6.03 -9.42 22.08
C MET A 375 -6.59 -8.27 22.93
N ILE A 376 -7.37 -8.60 23.97
CA ILE A 376 -7.93 -7.59 24.89
C ILE A 376 -6.82 -6.86 25.64
N ALA A 377 -5.82 -7.59 26.14
CA ALA A 377 -4.68 -6.99 26.84
C ALA A 377 -3.87 -6.06 25.92
N ALA A 378 -3.62 -6.46 24.67
CA ALA A 378 -2.95 -5.63 23.68
C ALA A 378 -3.77 -4.37 23.35
N ALA A 379 -5.08 -4.50 23.14
CA ALA A 379 -5.97 -3.36 22.87
C ALA A 379 -5.96 -2.35 24.04
N PHE A 380 -6.06 -2.84 25.28
CA PHE A 380 -5.97 -2.01 26.47
C PHE A 380 -4.63 -1.28 26.55
N LEU A 381 -3.52 -1.98 26.31
CA LEU A 381 -2.18 -1.39 26.30
C LEU A 381 -2.04 -0.27 25.26
N ILE A 382 -2.54 -0.50 24.03
CA ILE A 382 -2.51 0.50 22.95
C ILE A 382 -3.30 1.75 23.35
N VAL A 383 -4.53 1.57 23.82
CA VAL A 383 -5.39 2.69 24.26
C VAL A 383 -4.75 3.44 25.42
N ALA A 384 -4.17 2.73 26.39
CA ALA A 384 -3.47 3.35 27.52
C ALA A 384 -2.26 4.18 27.04
N ILE A 385 -1.42 3.62 26.17
CA ILE A 385 -0.25 4.33 25.62
C ILE A 385 -0.69 5.59 24.88
N VAL A 386 -1.66 5.49 23.98
CA VAL A 386 -2.15 6.66 23.23
C VAL A 386 -2.73 7.70 24.20
N THR A 387 -3.60 7.30 25.12
CA THR A 387 -4.23 8.20 26.08
C THR A 387 -3.20 8.95 26.94
N LEU A 388 -2.18 8.25 27.44
CA LEU A 388 -1.15 8.84 28.29
C LEU A 388 -0.17 9.73 27.53
N THR A 389 0.10 9.43 26.26
CA THR A 389 1.10 10.17 25.45
C THR A 389 0.50 11.25 24.56
N PHE A 390 -0.83 11.27 24.35
CA PHE A 390 -1.49 12.17 23.41
C PHE A 390 -1.30 13.65 23.76
N GLY A 391 -1.28 13.99 25.05
CA GLY A 391 -1.02 15.36 25.50
C GLY A 391 0.38 15.85 25.10
N GLN A 392 1.39 15.02 25.29
CA GLN A 392 2.77 15.31 24.89
C GLN A 392 2.88 15.40 23.37
N TRP A 393 2.31 14.44 22.65
CA TRP A 393 2.28 14.41 21.20
C TRP A 393 1.73 15.71 20.62
N ARG A 394 0.57 16.15 21.12
CA ARG A 394 -0.08 17.38 20.69
C ARG A 394 0.78 18.61 20.96
N ALA A 395 1.37 18.71 22.15
CA ALA A 395 2.20 19.85 22.51
C ALA A 395 3.46 19.95 21.63
N GLN A 396 4.09 18.82 21.32
CA GLN A 396 5.24 18.77 20.42
C GLN A 396 4.87 19.16 19.00
N ARG A 397 3.74 18.67 18.47
CA ARG A 397 3.26 19.03 17.14
C ARG A 397 2.95 20.53 17.04
N GLU A 398 2.25 21.09 18.02
CA GLU A 398 1.96 22.53 18.08
C GLU A 398 3.24 23.39 18.23
N SER A 399 4.28 22.87 18.87
CA SER A 399 5.58 23.56 18.96
C SER A 399 6.33 23.54 17.62
N HIS A 400 6.29 22.40 16.91
CA HIS A 400 6.91 22.26 15.60
C HIS A 400 6.22 23.14 14.56
N ASP A 401 4.90 23.15 14.53
CA ASP A 401 4.13 23.98 13.60
C ASP A 401 4.41 25.47 13.86
N ARG A 402 4.53 25.89 15.13
CA ARG A 402 4.95 27.26 15.49
C ARG A 402 6.35 27.59 15.01
N GLN A 403 7.32 26.71 15.26
CA GLN A 403 8.71 26.91 14.82
C GLN A 403 8.81 26.96 13.29
N LEU A 404 8.07 26.11 12.58
CA LEU A 404 8.01 26.12 11.12
C LEU A 404 7.42 27.43 10.57
N LEU A 405 6.39 27.98 11.23
CA LEU A 405 5.84 29.29 10.89
C LEU A 405 6.87 30.41 11.12
N GLU A 406 7.59 30.38 12.25
CA GLU A 406 8.65 31.34 12.58
C GLU A 406 9.80 31.28 11.57
N ASP A 407 10.30 30.10 11.24
CA ASP A 407 11.38 29.88 10.25
C ASP A 407 10.96 30.40 8.86
N ARG A 408 9.71 30.15 8.45
CA ARG A 408 9.19 30.63 7.16
C ARG A 408 9.00 32.15 7.15
N ARG A 409 8.59 32.76 8.26
CA ARG A 409 8.54 34.23 8.41
C ARG A 409 9.93 34.85 8.34
N ALA A 410 10.91 34.26 9.03
CA ALA A 410 12.31 34.70 8.99
C ALA A 410 12.87 34.61 7.56
N TYR A 411 12.58 33.53 6.84
CA TYR A 411 12.98 33.38 5.44
C TYR A 411 12.31 34.41 4.51
N ALA A 412 11.02 34.69 4.70
CA ALA A 412 10.31 35.73 3.93
C ALA A 412 10.90 37.13 4.18
N LEU A 413 11.24 37.46 5.43
CA LEU A 413 11.93 38.71 5.77
C LEU A 413 13.31 38.81 5.12
N GLN A 414 14.09 37.72 5.13
CA GLN A 414 15.40 37.67 4.47
C GLN A 414 15.28 37.89 2.95
N LEU A 415 14.26 37.30 2.32
CA LEU A 415 13.97 37.51 0.90
C LEU A 415 13.51 38.93 0.60
N LEU A 416 12.67 39.51 1.47
CA LEU A 416 12.23 40.89 1.35
C LEU A 416 13.43 41.85 1.42
N GLU A 417 14.35 41.62 2.35
CA GLU A 417 15.58 42.39 2.49
C GLU A 417 16.45 42.27 1.23
N TRP A 418 16.62 41.07 0.67
CA TRP A 418 17.31 40.87 -0.61
C TRP A 418 16.62 41.60 -1.77
N CYS A 419 15.28 41.52 -1.85
CA CYS A 419 14.51 42.21 -2.88
C CYS A 419 14.71 43.73 -2.83
N VAL A 420 14.71 44.32 -1.64
CA VAL A 420 14.88 45.77 -1.44
C VAL A 420 16.34 46.20 -1.65
N SER A 421 17.32 45.42 -1.18
CA SER A 421 18.73 45.81 -1.22
C SER A 421 19.43 45.54 -2.56
N ASP A 422 19.06 44.47 -3.28
CA ASP A 422 19.74 44.06 -4.52
C ASP A 422 18.90 44.28 -5.78
N VAL A 423 17.61 43.93 -5.76
CA VAL A 423 16.76 43.99 -6.96
C VAL A 423 16.23 45.40 -7.22
N ALA A 424 15.72 46.08 -6.20
CA ALA A 424 15.18 47.43 -6.32
C ALA A 424 16.16 48.45 -6.94
N PRO A 425 17.44 48.55 -6.52
CA PRO A 425 18.36 49.51 -7.14
C PRO A 425 18.69 49.17 -8.59
N ARG A 426 18.81 47.88 -8.94
CA ARG A 426 19.05 47.45 -10.33
C ARG A 426 17.86 47.78 -11.22
N LEU A 427 16.64 47.60 -10.72
CA LEU A 427 15.42 47.97 -11.42
C LEU A 427 15.32 49.50 -11.61
N ALA A 428 15.70 50.29 -10.59
CA ALA A 428 15.80 51.73 -10.71
C ALA A 428 16.81 52.18 -11.79
N THR A 429 17.96 51.50 -11.90
CA THR A 429 18.93 51.75 -12.97
C THR A 429 18.34 51.44 -14.34
N VAL A 430 17.67 50.28 -14.50
CA VAL A 430 16.98 49.91 -15.75
C VAL A 430 15.93 50.95 -16.12
N ARG A 431 15.15 51.42 -15.15
CA ARG A 431 14.16 52.49 -15.36
C ARG A 431 14.82 53.80 -15.80
N GLN A 432 15.91 54.20 -15.15
CA GLN A 432 16.63 55.42 -15.50
C GLN A 432 17.22 55.33 -16.91
N MET A 433 17.82 54.20 -17.27
CA MET A 433 18.33 53.95 -18.61
C MET A 433 17.24 54.02 -19.68
N TYR A 434 16.03 53.53 -19.38
CA TYR A 434 14.89 53.68 -20.28
C TYR A 434 14.48 55.16 -20.42
N ILE A 435 14.43 55.92 -19.32
CA ILE A 435 14.12 57.35 -19.33
C ILE A 435 15.16 58.09 -20.19
N ASP A 436 16.45 57.86 -19.95
CA ASP A 436 17.55 58.47 -20.69
C ASP A 436 17.46 58.13 -22.19
N ALA A 437 17.21 56.87 -22.53
CA ALA A 437 17.06 56.43 -23.91
C ALA A 437 15.83 57.04 -24.60
N SER A 438 14.72 57.16 -23.87
CA SER A 438 13.49 57.79 -24.36
C SER A 438 13.69 59.28 -24.66
N GLN A 439 14.41 60.00 -23.78
CA GLN A 439 14.78 61.41 -23.97
C GLN A 439 15.70 61.58 -25.19
N HIS A 440 16.76 60.78 -25.30
CA HIS A 440 17.68 60.84 -26.45
C HIS A 440 16.96 60.54 -27.78
N SER A 441 15.96 59.64 -27.79
CA SER A 441 15.17 59.35 -29.00
C SER A 441 14.19 60.47 -29.39
N ALA A 442 13.80 61.33 -28.45
CA ALA A 442 12.94 62.48 -28.71
C ALA A 442 13.68 63.53 -29.56
N ASP A 443 15.00 63.66 -29.37
CA ASP A 443 15.86 64.66 -30.01
C ASP A 443 16.32 64.30 -31.43
N LEU A 444 16.13 63.05 -31.86
CA LEU A 444 16.51 62.57 -33.19
C LEU A 444 15.42 62.89 -34.24
N SER A 445 15.80 63.15 -35.50
CA SER A 445 14.86 63.33 -36.63
C SER A 445 15.32 62.54 -37.86
N GLY A 446 14.49 61.63 -38.40
CA GLY A 446 14.80 60.83 -39.59
C GLY A 446 14.10 59.47 -39.66
N ALA A 447 14.25 58.73 -40.76
CA ALA A 447 13.60 57.42 -40.99
C ALA A 447 14.15 56.28 -40.10
N GLU A 448 15.45 56.30 -39.76
CA GLU A 448 16.07 55.37 -38.79
C GLU A 448 15.53 55.54 -37.36
N ASN A 449 14.87 56.66 -37.07
CA ASN A 449 14.26 56.94 -35.76
C ASN A 449 12.95 56.17 -35.51
N ILE A 450 12.29 55.68 -36.57
CA ILE A 450 10.98 54.99 -36.43
C ILE A 450 11.18 53.61 -35.79
N GLU A 451 12.13 52.80 -36.28
CA GLU A 451 12.42 51.46 -35.76
C GLU A 451 12.93 51.51 -34.31
N LEU A 452 13.79 52.49 -33.98
CA LEU A 452 14.28 52.71 -32.61
C LEU A 452 13.18 53.14 -31.64
N ARG A 453 12.22 53.97 -32.09
CA ARG A 453 11.07 54.36 -31.27
C ARG A 453 10.13 53.20 -31.00
N GLU A 454 9.88 52.33 -31.98
CA GLU A 454 9.09 51.11 -31.76
C GLU A 454 9.79 50.14 -30.79
N GLU A 455 11.11 49.96 -30.93
CA GLU A 455 11.92 49.12 -30.02
C GLU A 455 11.92 49.69 -28.58
N LEU A 456 11.98 51.02 -28.43
CA LEU A 456 11.85 51.71 -27.14
C LEU A 456 10.45 51.61 -26.54
N GLU A 457 9.38 51.79 -27.33
CA GLU A 457 8.01 51.65 -26.82
C GLU A 457 7.74 50.22 -26.34
N TYR A 458 8.20 49.22 -27.08
CA TYR A 458 8.13 47.82 -26.66
C TYR A 458 8.94 47.57 -25.37
N SER A 459 10.13 48.14 -25.27
CA SER A 459 10.98 48.03 -24.09
C SER A 459 10.33 48.69 -22.86
N GLY A 460 9.70 49.85 -23.03
CA GLY A 460 8.98 50.56 -21.95
C GLY A 460 7.84 49.74 -21.35
N LYS A 461 7.00 49.12 -22.20
CA LYS A 461 5.92 48.22 -21.74
C LYS A 461 6.47 47.04 -20.93
N ARG A 462 7.61 46.48 -21.34
CA ARG A 462 8.25 45.34 -20.66
C ARG A 462 8.96 45.72 -19.38
N VAL A 463 9.56 46.91 -19.30
CA VAL A 463 10.13 47.42 -18.05
C VAL A 463 9.01 47.68 -17.03
N ALA A 464 7.88 48.26 -17.47
CA ALA A 464 6.70 48.42 -16.62
C ALA A 464 6.13 47.07 -16.12
N ASP A 465 6.03 46.05 -17.01
CA ASP A 465 5.63 44.69 -16.59
C ASP A 465 6.55 44.14 -15.48
N VAL A 466 7.87 44.39 -15.55
CA VAL A 466 8.84 43.93 -14.54
C VAL A 466 8.70 44.70 -13.22
N GLU A 467 8.41 46.00 -13.28
CA GLU A 467 8.10 46.82 -12.09
C GLU A 467 6.84 46.34 -11.38
N ASP A 468 5.76 46.06 -12.12
CA ASP A 468 4.52 45.53 -11.55
C ASP A 468 4.74 44.16 -10.89
N ASN A 469 5.49 43.26 -11.56
CA ASN A 469 5.87 41.97 -10.97
C ASN A 469 6.72 42.15 -9.70
N PHE A 470 7.66 43.09 -9.67
CA PHE A 470 8.46 43.37 -8.47
C PHE A 470 7.58 43.83 -7.30
N LEU A 471 6.62 44.73 -7.55
CA LEU A 471 5.70 45.23 -6.53
C LEU A 471 4.79 44.12 -6.00
N GLU A 472 4.24 43.28 -6.88
CA GLU A 472 3.41 42.13 -6.50
C GLU A 472 4.19 41.15 -5.61
N VAL A 473 5.43 40.82 -5.99
CA VAL A 473 6.29 39.92 -5.21
C VAL A 473 6.65 40.52 -3.86
N ARG A 474 6.95 41.82 -3.80
CA ARG A 474 7.24 42.52 -2.54
C ARG A 474 6.02 42.52 -1.62
N GLU A 475 4.85 42.85 -2.13
CA GLU A 475 3.61 42.84 -1.35
C GLU A 475 3.29 41.44 -0.81
N GLN A 476 3.46 40.40 -1.64
CA GLN A 476 3.28 39.01 -1.20
C GLN A 476 4.27 38.65 -0.07
N LEU A 477 5.53 39.05 -0.15
CA LEU A 477 6.52 38.82 0.90
C LEU A 477 6.21 39.60 2.19
N GLU A 478 5.76 40.85 2.08
CA GLU A 478 5.35 41.69 3.22
C GLU A 478 4.11 41.13 3.93
N GLN A 479 3.10 40.70 3.17
CA GLN A 479 1.91 40.04 3.71
C GLN A 479 2.30 38.74 4.43
N GLN A 480 3.20 37.95 3.85
CA GLN A 480 3.67 36.69 4.45
C GLN A 480 4.48 36.89 5.73
N ALA A 481 5.29 37.96 5.79
CA ALA A 481 6.03 38.33 6.99
C ALA A 481 5.12 38.80 8.15
N THR A 482 3.96 39.39 7.84
CA THR A 482 3.10 40.05 8.83
C THR A 482 1.88 39.24 9.26
N THR A 483 1.25 38.47 8.36
CA THR A 483 -0.11 37.96 8.58
C THR A 483 -0.32 36.48 8.25
N ALA A 484 0.66 35.76 7.71
CA ALA A 484 0.40 34.40 7.24
C ALA A 484 0.24 33.37 8.37
N ASP A 485 -0.95 32.75 8.41
CA ASP A 485 -1.25 31.46 9.08
C ASP A 485 -0.88 30.25 8.20
N SER A 486 -0.60 30.45 6.91
CA SER A 486 -0.26 29.38 5.95
C SER A 486 0.79 29.84 4.94
N PRO A 487 2.08 29.66 5.26
CA PRO A 487 3.17 30.16 4.43
C PRO A 487 3.41 29.33 3.18
N LEU A 488 3.75 30.01 2.07
CA LEU A 488 4.06 29.38 0.79
C LEU A 488 5.35 28.53 0.87
N PRO A 489 5.50 27.49 0.03
CA PRO A 489 6.71 26.65 0.01
C PRO A 489 7.96 27.45 -0.36
N SER A 490 9.12 27.11 0.24
CA SER A 490 10.41 27.76 -0.08
C SER A 490 10.79 27.67 -1.57
N SER A 491 10.40 26.59 -2.25
CA SER A 491 10.59 26.40 -3.69
C SER A 491 9.81 27.41 -4.54
N TYR A 492 8.63 27.82 -4.09
CA TYR A 492 7.80 28.82 -4.77
C TYR A 492 8.48 30.20 -4.74
N TYR A 493 8.99 30.59 -3.57
CA TYR A 493 9.73 31.84 -3.43
C TYR A 493 10.98 31.88 -4.29
N LYS A 494 11.79 30.80 -4.26
CA LYS A 494 12.99 30.69 -5.09
C LYS A 494 12.68 30.82 -6.59
N GLN A 495 11.62 30.18 -7.07
CA GLN A 495 11.24 30.25 -8.47
C GLN A 495 10.87 31.67 -8.90
N ILE A 496 10.16 32.41 -8.04
CA ILE A 496 9.75 33.79 -8.30
C ILE A 496 10.95 34.74 -8.27
N THR A 497 11.82 34.63 -7.27
CA THR A 497 13.00 35.49 -7.12
C THR A 497 14.03 35.26 -8.23
N ASP A 498 14.23 34.00 -8.65
CA ASP A 498 15.11 33.66 -9.78
C ASP A 498 14.58 34.25 -11.09
N LYS A 499 13.26 34.16 -11.33
CA LYS A 499 12.64 34.73 -12.53
C LYS A 499 12.76 36.26 -12.58
N LEU A 500 12.55 36.93 -11.44
CA LEU A 500 12.63 38.38 -11.33
C LEU A 500 14.05 38.90 -11.55
N SER A 501 15.06 38.27 -10.92
CA SER A 501 16.46 38.63 -11.11
C SER A 501 16.94 38.43 -12.55
N GLN A 502 16.51 37.34 -13.21
CA GLN A 502 16.79 37.10 -14.63
C GLN A 502 16.19 38.19 -15.54
N GLN A 503 14.96 38.62 -15.28
CA GLN A 503 14.31 39.67 -16.05
C GLN A 503 15.04 41.02 -15.92
N VAL A 504 15.42 41.40 -14.71
CA VAL A 504 16.19 42.63 -14.45
C VAL A 504 17.55 42.59 -15.14
N PHE A 505 18.28 41.46 -15.06
CA PHE A 505 19.56 41.29 -15.74
C PHE A 505 19.44 41.41 -17.27
N LEU A 506 18.45 40.74 -17.87
CA LEU A 506 18.22 40.75 -19.31
C LEU A 506 17.92 42.15 -19.83
N TRP A 507 17.09 42.92 -19.12
CA TRP A 507 16.72 44.27 -19.53
C TRP A 507 17.82 45.30 -19.30
N ASN A 508 18.63 45.15 -18.25
CA ASN A 508 19.83 45.95 -18.07
C ASN A 508 20.78 45.82 -19.28
N GLY A 509 21.04 44.59 -19.75
CA GLY A 509 21.87 44.35 -20.93
C GLY A 509 21.27 44.93 -22.22
N ARG A 510 19.96 44.75 -22.44
CA ARG A 510 19.26 45.29 -23.63
C ARG A 510 19.28 46.82 -23.66
N LEU A 511 18.91 47.48 -22.57
CA LEU A 511 18.91 48.95 -22.52
C LEU A 511 20.33 49.52 -22.63
N THR A 512 21.34 48.85 -22.08
CA THR A 512 22.75 49.26 -22.27
C THR A 512 23.11 49.25 -23.75
N SER A 513 22.73 48.18 -24.47
CA SER A 513 23.01 48.07 -25.90
C SER A 513 22.24 49.10 -26.72
N LEU A 514 21.02 49.45 -26.32
CA LEU A 514 20.20 50.48 -26.96
C LEU A 514 20.77 51.88 -26.74
N LEU A 515 21.15 52.22 -25.51
CA LEU A 515 21.81 53.49 -25.20
C LEU A 515 23.11 53.65 -26.01
N GLN A 516 23.95 52.61 -26.06
CA GLN A 516 25.17 52.64 -26.89
C GLN A 516 24.90 52.77 -28.40
N ARG A 517 23.74 52.30 -28.88
CA ARG A 517 23.32 52.50 -30.29
C ARG A 517 22.84 53.94 -30.49
N LEU A 518 22.05 54.48 -29.56
CA LEU A 518 21.57 55.86 -29.59
C LEU A 518 22.71 56.87 -29.52
N GLU A 519 23.70 56.66 -28.63
CA GLU A 519 24.91 57.48 -28.53
C GLU A 519 25.75 57.45 -29.82
N ARG A 520 25.76 56.32 -30.54
CA ARG A 520 26.43 56.22 -31.84
C ARG A 520 25.68 56.91 -32.97
N ILE A 521 24.36 57.00 -32.86
CA ILE A 521 23.49 57.60 -33.88
C ILE A 521 23.37 59.11 -33.66
N ALA A 522 23.45 59.59 -32.42
CA ALA A 522 23.51 61.02 -32.11
C ALA A 522 24.88 61.57 -32.53
N PRO A 523 25.02 62.31 -33.65
CA PRO A 523 26.27 62.98 -33.94
C PRO A 523 26.37 64.15 -32.97
N ALA A 524 27.46 64.20 -32.19
CA ALA A 524 27.90 65.31 -31.35
C ALA A 524 26.97 66.54 -31.42
N ALA A 525 25.96 66.56 -30.55
CA ALA A 525 25.16 67.75 -30.33
C ALA A 525 26.15 68.91 -30.07
N ALA A 526 26.01 69.95 -30.87
CA ALA A 526 26.90 71.09 -30.92
C ALA A 526 27.31 71.56 -29.52
N ARG A 527 28.62 71.63 -29.25
CA ARG A 527 29.12 72.63 -28.31
C ARG A 527 28.88 73.98 -28.98
N PRO A 528 28.04 74.87 -28.42
CA PRO A 528 28.13 76.27 -28.79
C PRO A 528 29.46 76.79 -28.23
N ASP A 529 30.02 77.76 -28.94
CA ASP A 529 31.17 78.59 -28.57
C ASP A 529 32.49 78.19 -29.27
N GLU A 530 32.97 79.16 -30.08
CA GLU A 530 34.24 79.23 -30.82
C GLU A 530 34.32 78.75 -32.29
N ALA A 531 33.26 78.92 -33.08
CA ALA A 531 33.39 78.92 -34.54
C ALA A 531 33.02 80.29 -35.13
N GLY A 532 34.03 81.07 -35.49
CA GLY A 532 33.85 82.27 -36.32
C GLY A 532 33.05 81.93 -37.58
N GLU A 533 32.17 82.85 -37.98
CA GLU A 533 31.22 82.66 -39.07
C GLU A 533 31.95 82.24 -40.36
N ALA A 534 31.67 81.04 -40.86
CA ALA A 534 32.28 80.52 -42.08
C ALA A 534 31.49 81.02 -43.30
N HIS A 535 32.20 81.60 -44.27
CA HIS A 535 31.63 82.08 -45.54
C HIS A 535 32.13 81.23 -46.71
N CYS A 536 31.28 81.06 -47.73
CA CYS A 536 31.66 80.38 -48.97
C CYS A 536 32.71 81.22 -49.70
N SER A 537 33.87 80.65 -50.00
CA SER A 537 34.96 81.35 -50.70
C SER A 537 34.63 81.73 -52.15
N SER A 538 33.59 81.15 -52.73
CA SER A 538 33.17 81.41 -54.11
C SER A 538 32.06 82.46 -54.22
N CYS A 539 31.04 82.41 -53.36
CA CYS A 539 29.89 83.34 -53.43
C CYS A 539 29.73 84.25 -52.22
N GLY A 540 30.54 84.10 -51.16
CA GLY A 540 30.50 84.93 -49.95
C GLY A 540 29.37 84.60 -48.97
N GLU A 541 28.45 83.71 -49.34
CA GLU A 541 27.28 83.37 -48.51
C GLU A 541 27.69 82.66 -47.22
N LYS A 542 26.96 82.90 -46.13
CA LYS A 542 27.20 82.26 -44.82
C LYS A 542 26.90 80.78 -44.90
N VAL A 543 27.77 79.92 -44.35
CA VAL A 543 27.62 78.47 -44.48
C VAL A 543 27.53 77.81 -43.11
N ALA A 544 26.39 77.17 -42.85
CA ALA A 544 26.08 76.53 -41.56
C ALA A 544 26.65 75.09 -41.41
N GLY A 545 27.63 74.72 -42.24
CA GLY A 545 28.15 73.36 -42.32
C GLY A 545 27.36 72.46 -43.28
N GLY A 546 28.06 71.79 -44.19
CA GLY A 546 27.52 70.94 -45.24
C GLY A 546 28.62 70.55 -46.23
N ARG A 547 28.37 69.57 -47.12
CA ARG A 547 29.37 69.20 -48.16
C ARG A 547 29.45 70.20 -49.32
N PHE A 548 28.37 70.96 -49.55
CA PHE A 548 28.24 71.93 -50.63
C PHE A 548 27.67 73.24 -50.08
N CYS A 549 28.02 74.36 -50.71
CA CYS A 549 27.35 75.64 -50.46
C CYS A 549 25.91 75.55 -50.96
N HIS A 550 24.95 75.88 -50.11
CA HIS A 550 23.53 75.82 -50.47
C HIS A 550 23.13 76.89 -51.51
N ALA A 551 23.90 77.98 -51.63
CA ALA A 551 23.60 79.07 -52.55
C ALA A 551 24.19 78.86 -53.95
N CYS A 552 25.46 78.41 -54.07
CA CYS A 552 26.14 78.27 -55.36
C CYS A 552 26.51 76.83 -55.73
N GLY A 553 26.27 75.85 -54.86
CA GLY A 553 26.55 74.44 -55.12
C GLY A 553 28.03 74.04 -55.06
N VAL A 554 28.96 74.97 -54.82
CA VAL A 554 30.41 74.67 -54.78
C VAL A 554 30.75 73.82 -53.55
N PRO A 555 31.57 72.75 -53.69
CA PRO A 555 31.99 71.92 -52.56
C PRO A 555 32.86 72.72 -51.58
N LEU A 556 32.58 72.59 -50.29
CA LEU A 556 33.26 73.34 -49.23
C LEU A 556 34.50 72.60 -48.73
N ALA A 557 35.53 73.32 -48.28
CA ALA A 557 36.75 72.72 -47.76
C ALA A 557 36.48 71.88 -46.49
N ARG A 558 37.13 70.72 -46.38
CA ARG A 558 36.93 69.77 -45.28
C ARG A 558 38.12 69.82 -44.32
N ARG A 559 37.85 69.93 -43.02
CA ARG A 559 38.87 69.73 -41.98
C ARG A 559 39.04 68.24 -41.70
N LEU A 560 40.27 67.75 -41.81
CA LEU A 560 40.67 66.40 -41.42
C LEU A 560 41.54 66.50 -40.17
N GLY A 561 41.20 65.74 -39.13
CA GLY A 561 42.03 65.59 -37.94
C GLY A 561 42.91 64.35 -38.04
N CYS A 562 44.17 64.46 -37.64
CA CYS A 562 45.02 63.30 -37.50
C CYS A 562 44.60 62.48 -36.27
N SER A 563 44.25 61.21 -36.45
CA SER A 563 43.90 60.31 -35.36
C SER A 563 45.07 60.00 -34.41
N LYS A 564 46.30 60.33 -34.79
CA LYS A 564 47.51 60.04 -34.01
C LYS A 564 48.02 61.24 -33.22
N CYS A 565 48.17 62.41 -33.83
CA CYS A 565 48.68 63.61 -33.15
C CYS A 565 47.63 64.69 -32.87
N GLY A 566 46.40 64.53 -33.37
CA GLY A 566 45.31 65.49 -33.18
C GLY A 566 45.38 66.76 -34.04
N GLU A 567 46.46 66.94 -34.82
CA GLU A 567 46.62 68.10 -35.71
C GLU A 567 45.56 68.09 -36.82
N THR A 568 44.97 69.27 -37.11
CA THR A 568 43.93 69.40 -38.13
C THR A 568 44.43 70.11 -39.38
N ALA A 569 44.19 69.53 -40.56
CA ALA A 569 44.46 70.15 -41.85
C ALA A 569 43.14 70.49 -42.56
N THR A 570 43.06 71.65 -43.21
CA THR A 570 41.89 72.03 -44.03
C THR A 570 42.23 71.81 -45.50
N ILE A 571 41.51 70.90 -46.16
CA ILE A 571 41.77 70.55 -47.56
C ILE A 571 40.65 71.11 -48.44
N PRO A 572 40.97 71.91 -49.47
CA PRO A 572 40.00 72.34 -50.47
C PRO A 572 39.52 71.15 -51.29
N VAL A 573 38.22 70.88 -51.30
CA VAL A 573 37.65 69.67 -51.94
C VAL A 573 37.74 69.70 -53.47
N HIS A 574 37.95 70.85 -54.09
CA HIS A 574 38.20 70.94 -55.54
C HIS A 574 39.52 70.30 -55.98
N LEU A 575 40.48 70.08 -55.06
CA LEU A 575 41.72 69.33 -55.34
C LEU A 575 41.51 67.80 -55.32
N LEU A 576 40.34 67.32 -54.90
CA LEU A 576 39.98 65.90 -54.84
C LEU A 576 39.20 65.43 -56.08
N GLN A 577 38.98 66.31 -57.07
CA GLN A 577 38.29 65.99 -58.31
C GLN A 577 39.26 65.99 -59.49
N GLU A 578 39.98 64.90 -59.67
CA GLU A 578 40.41 64.30 -60.96
C GLU A 578 41.26 63.05 -60.63
N GLU A 579 41.17 62.03 -61.47
CA GLU A 579 41.64 60.64 -61.27
C GLU A 579 43.18 60.45 -61.14
N ALA A 580 43.87 61.29 -60.37
CA ALA A 580 45.34 61.34 -60.30
C ALA A 580 45.93 61.49 -58.89
N ILE A 581 45.20 61.15 -57.81
CA ILE A 581 45.79 61.00 -56.47
C ILE A 581 45.57 59.57 -55.99
N ASP A 582 46.47 58.68 -56.40
CA ASP A 582 46.64 57.35 -55.79
C ASP A 582 47.36 57.41 -54.43
N ASP A 583 47.71 58.62 -53.96
CA ASP A 583 48.52 58.83 -52.77
C ASP A 583 47.68 59.29 -51.58
N ALA A 584 47.67 58.44 -50.56
CA ALA A 584 47.20 58.73 -49.22
C ALA A 584 47.61 60.14 -48.74
N VAL A 585 46.66 60.91 -48.19
CA VAL A 585 46.99 62.22 -47.57
C VAL A 585 47.73 61.95 -46.27
N HIS A 586 48.99 62.36 -46.16
CA HIS A 586 49.77 62.18 -44.93
C HIS A 586 49.68 63.41 -44.01
N CYS A 587 49.62 63.17 -42.70
CA CYS A 587 49.78 64.22 -41.71
C CYS A 587 51.21 64.78 -41.77
N PHE A 588 51.34 66.09 -41.99
CA PHE A 588 52.64 66.76 -42.09
C PHE A 588 53.46 66.68 -40.78
N HIS A 589 52.79 66.53 -39.64
CA HIS A 589 53.44 66.48 -38.34
C HIS A 589 53.96 65.09 -37.98
N CYS A 590 53.18 64.02 -38.23
CA CYS A 590 53.52 62.67 -37.78
C CYS A 590 53.56 61.60 -38.89
N GLY A 591 53.42 62.00 -40.16
CA GLY A 591 53.50 61.14 -41.34
C GLY A 591 52.36 60.12 -41.49
N THR A 592 51.38 60.11 -40.58
CA THR A 592 50.30 59.12 -40.58
C THR A 592 49.30 59.40 -41.70
N VAL A 593 48.88 58.36 -42.40
CA VAL A 593 47.85 58.44 -43.44
C VAL A 593 46.51 58.87 -42.82
N LEU A 594 46.00 59.99 -43.31
CA LEU A 594 44.66 60.50 -43.01
C LEU A 594 43.67 59.79 -43.92
N LYS A 595 42.73 59.05 -43.33
CA LYS A 595 41.59 58.50 -44.07
C LYS A 595 40.62 59.64 -44.42
N LEU A 596 40.41 59.88 -45.70
CA LEU A 596 39.48 60.89 -46.25
C LEU A 596 38.01 60.57 -45.95
#